data_AF-A0A2S4MF93-F1
#
_entry.id   AF-A0A2S4MF93-F1
#
_cell.length_a   1.000
_cell.length_b   1.000
_cell.length_c   1.000
_cell.angle_alpha   90.00
_cell.angle_beta   90.00
_cell.angle_gamma   90.00
#
_symmetry.space_group_name_H-M   'P 1'
#
loop_
_entity.id
_entity.type
_entity.pdbx_description
1 polymer ?
#
loop_
_entity_poly.entity_id
_entity_poly.type
_entity_poly.pdbx_seq_one_letter_code
_entity_poly.pdbx_strand_id
1 'polypeptide(L)' 'MSAKPAEIEDGRDAIEWELIELVEEHGSERQALRALLHDFHALLADADKAVPRGFLRAVFSEGARAPRDDVGDDQ' A
#
# COMPACT_ATOMS: atom_id res chain seq x y z
N MET A 1 31.19 44.92 -12.56
CA MET A 1 29.84 44.39 -12.27
C MET A 1 30.03 42.97 -11.73
N SER A 2 29.86 42.75 -10.42
CA SER A 2 29.91 41.40 -9.84
C SER A 2 28.49 40.83 -9.90
N ALA A 3 28.31 39.72 -10.61
CA ALA A 3 27.03 39.03 -10.67
C ALA A 3 26.78 38.34 -9.33
N LYS A 4 25.69 38.69 -8.63
CA LYS A 4 25.23 37.90 -7.48
C LYS A 4 24.78 36.53 -7.99
N PRO A 5 25.17 35.43 -7.33
CA PRO A 5 24.66 34.11 -7.66
C PRO A 5 23.13 34.13 -7.53
N ALA A 6 22.44 33.52 -8.48
CA ALA A 6 20.99 33.35 -8.38
C ALA A 6 20.70 32.46 -7.18
N GLU A 7 19.93 32.98 -6.23
CA GLU A 7 19.31 32.15 -5.19
C GLU A 7 18.30 31.25 -5.90
N ILE A 8 18.65 29.97 -6.04
CA ILE A 8 17.72 28.96 -6.54
C ILE A 8 16.87 28.57 -5.34
N GLU A 9 15.62 29.02 -5.32
CA GLU A 9 14.65 28.45 -4.38
C GLU A 9 14.48 26.98 -4.72
N ASP A 10 14.80 26.16 -3.73
CA ASP A 10 14.59 24.73 -3.82
C ASP A 10 13.10 24.44 -3.64
N GLY A 11 12.39 24.24 -4.74
CA GLY A 11 10.96 23.96 -4.77
C GLY A 11 10.57 22.54 -4.34
N ARG A 12 11.54 21.74 -3.88
CA ARG A 12 11.30 20.35 -3.50
C ARG A 12 10.47 20.23 -2.25
N ASP A 13 9.39 19.47 -2.34
CA ASP A 13 8.57 19.11 -1.19
C ASP A 13 9.16 17.92 -0.43
N ALA A 14 8.51 17.54 0.67
CA ALA A 14 8.99 16.43 1.51
C ALA A 14 9.06 15.09 0.75
N ILE A 15 8.12 14.85 -0.18
CA ILE A 15 8.09 13.61 -0.96
C ILE A 15 9.27 13.59 -1.94
N GLU A 16 9.58 14.72 -2.57
CA GLU A 16 10.74 14.81 -3.46
C GLU A 16 12.06 14.55 -2.72
N TRP A 17 12.18 14.98 -1.46
CA TRP A 17 13.33 14.64 -0.63
C TRP A 17 13.40 13.15 -0.27
N GLU A 18 12.29 12.55 0.13
CA GLU A 18 12.21 11.10 0.39
C GLU A 18 12.59 10.27 -0.85
N LEU A 19 12.16 10.70 -2.03
CA LEU A 19 12.53 10.04 -3.30
C LEU A 19 14.02 10.16 -3.59
N ILE A 20 14.64 11.32 -3.33
CA ILE A 20 16.08 11.52 -3.51
C ILE A 20 16.86 10.59 -2.57
N GLU A 21 16.49 10.56 -1.30
CA GLU A 21 17.12 9.68 -0.30
C GLU A 21 17.01 8.20 -0.70
N LEU A 22 15.84 7.78 -1.19
CA LEU A 22 15.62 6.41 -1.66
C LEU A 22 16.50 6.07 -2.89
N VAL A 23 16.68 7.01 -3.82
CA VAL A 23 17.56 6.83 -4.98
C VAL A 23 19.02 6.77 -4.55
N GLU A 24 19.44 7.62 -3.61
CA GLU A 24 20.79 7.62 -3.04
C GLU A 24 21.11 6.29 -2.33
N GLU A 25 20.17 5.76 -1.54
CA GLU A 25 20.31 4.47 -0.84
C GLU A 25 20.50 3.29 -1.81
N HIS A 26 19.74 3.28 -2.91
CA HIS A 26 19.75 2.16 -3.87
C HIS A 26 20.68 2.35 -5.07
N GLY A 27 21.31 3.52 -5.19
CA GLY A 27 22.30 3.85 -6.23
C GLY A 27 21.75 3.97 -7.65
N SER A 28 20.44 3.84 -7.85
CA SER A 28 19.74 4.13 -9.10
C SER A 28 18.23 4.16 -8.89
N GLU A 29 17.53 4.94 -9.71
CA GLU A 29 16.07 5.03 -9.72
C GLU A 29 15.42 3.68 -9.99
N ARG A 30 16.02 2.87 -10.87
CA ARG A 30 15.52 1.52 -11.17
C ARG A 30 15.58 0.59 -9.96
N GLN A 31 16.64 0.67 -9.15
CA GLN A 31 16.77 -0.16 -7.97
C GLN A 31 15.86 0.33 -6.84
N ALA A 32 15.73 1.66 -6.67
CA ALA A 32 14.76 2.26 -5.75
C ALA A 32 13.32 1.82 -6.06
N LEU A 33 12.90 1.88 -7.33
CA LEU A 33 11.58 1.42 -7.75
C LEU A 33 11.38 -0.10 -7.53
N ARG A 34 12.43 -0.91 -7.70
CA ARG A 34 12.36 -2.35 -7.41
C ARG A 34 12.18 -2.62 -5.91
N ALA A 35 12.93 -1.91 -5.06
CA ALA A 35 12.81 -2.02 -3.62
C ALA A 35 11.41 -1.61 -3.15
N LEU A 36 10.92 -0.45 -3.61
CA LEU A 36 9.58 0.04 -3.32
C LEU A 36 8.49 -0.97 -3.72
N LEU A 37 8.59 -1.56 -4.93
CA LEU A 37 7.62 -2.56 -5.40
C LEU A 37 7.69 -3.86 -4.58
N HIS A 38 8.89 -4.27 -4.17
CA HIS A 38 9.08 -5.43 -3.30
C HIS A 38 8.39 -5.22 -1.94
N ASP A 39 8.61 -4.07 -1.31
CA ASP A 39 8.06 -3.76 0.01
C ASP A 39 6.54 -3.59 -0.04
N PHE A 40 6.02 -3.03 -1.12
CA PHE A 40 4.59 -2.97 -1.38
C PHE A 40 3.96 -4.38 -1.44
N HIS A 41 4.60 -5.33 -2.15
CA HIS A 41 4.11 -6.70 -2.17
C HIS A 41 4.19 -7.39 -0.80
N ALA A 42 5.24 -7.11 -0.01
CA ALA A 42 5.35 -7.64 1.36
C ALA A 42 4.22 -7.10 2.25
N LEU A 43 3.93 -5.79 2.17
CA LEU A 43 2.84 -5.17 2.91
C LEU A 43 1.48 -5.77 2.54
N LEU A 44 1.21 -6.00 1.25
CA LEU A 44 -0.02 -6.65 0.80
C LEU A 44 -0.14 -8.08 1.32
N ALA A 45 0.96 -8.84 1.32
CA ALA A 45 0.98 -10.21 1.82
C ALA A 45 0.72 -10.28 3.32
N ASP A 46 1.21 -9.29 4.09
CA ASP A 46 0.97 -9.22 5.52
C ASP A 46 -0.44 -8.71 5.84
N ALA A 47 -0.98 -7.78 5.05
CA ALA A 47 -2.38 -7.37 5.14
C ALA A 47 -3.33 -8.56 4.93
N ASP A 48 -3.07 -9.43 3.94
CA ASP A 48 -3.88 -10.63 3.69
C ASP A 48 -3.88 -11.61 4.89
N LYS A 49 -2.75 -11.71 5.60
CA LYS A 49 -2.64 -12.54 6.81
C LYS A 49 -3.28 -11.89 8.04
N ALA A 50 -3.21 -10.56 8.14
CA ALA A 50 -3.70 -9.79 9.29
C ALA A 50 -5.22 -9.65 9.31
N VAL A 51 -5.87 -9.72 8.15
CA VAL A 51 -7.33 -9.72 8.08
C VAL A 51 -7.85 -11.12 8.47
N PRO A 52 -8.74 -11.26 9.47
CA PRO A 52 -9.31 -12.55 9.79
C PRO A 52 -10.01 -13.08 8.55
N ARG A 53 -9.61 -14.27 8.07
CA ARG A 53 -10.24 -14.97 6.92
C ARG A 53 -11.77 -15.10 7.07
N GLY A 54 -12.30 -14.96 8.29
CA GLY A 54 -13.73 -14.93 8.60
C GLY A 54 -14.40 -13.56 8.62
N PHE A 55 -13.66 -12.45 8.78
CA PHE A 55 -14.24 -11.10 8.88
C PHE A 55 -14.68 -10.59 7.50
N LEU A 56 -13.79 -10.60 6.49
CA LEU A 56 -14.20 -10.21 5.13
C LEU A 56 -15.22 -11.17 4.52
N ARG A 57 -15.12 -12.47 4.82
CA ARG A 57 -16.16 -13.43 4.42
C ARG A 57 -17.48 -13.12 5.12
N ALA A 58 -17.52 -12.75 6.40
CA ALA A 58 -18.77 -12.39 7.08
C ALA A 58 -19.41 -11.10 6.54
N VAL A 59 -18.62 -10.05 6.27
CA VAL A 59 -19.13 -8.74 5.82
C VAL A 59 -19.69 -8.78 4.39
N PHE A 60 -19.15 -9.63 3.51
CA PHE A 60 -19.66 -9.80 2.13
C PHE A 60 -20.56 -11.03 1.93
N SER A 61 -20.69 -11.94 2.92
CA SER A 61 -21.59 -13.10 2.81
C SER A 61 -22.96 -12.90 3.45
N GLU A 62 -23.23 -11.75 4.09
CA GLU A 62 -24.52 -11.51 4.74
C GLU A 62 -25.68 -11.51 3.71
N GLY A 63 -25.40 -11.14 2.45
CA GLY A 63 -26.34 -11.27 1.33
C GLY A 63 -26.25 -12.56 0.50
N ALA A 64 -25.33 -13.49 0.83
CA ALA A 64 -25.09 -14.71 0.06
C ALA A 64 -25.35 -16.01 0.84
N ARG A 65 -25.80 -15.93 2.09
CA ARG A 65 -26.40 -17.10 2.74
C ARG A 65 -27.76 -17.34 2.07
N ALA A 66 -27.88 -18.44 1.32
CA ALA A 66 -29.18 -18.99 0.98
C ALA A 66 -30.02 -19.08 2.27
N PRO A 67 -31.34 -18.79 2.22
CA PRO A 67 -32.23 -19.14 3.31
C PRO A 67 -31.93 -20.58 3.70
N ARG A 68 -31.66 -20.83 4.98
CA ARG A 68 -31.72 -22.20 5.48
C ARG A 68 -33.17 -22.57 5.27
N ASP A 69 -33.46 -23.43 4.31
CA ASP A 69 -34.76 -24.07 4.28
C ASP A 69 -34.93 -24.72 5.64
N ASP A 70 -35.93 -24.26 6.36
CA ASP A 70 -36.33 -24.74 7.67
C ASP A 70 -36.84 -26.18 7.49
N VAL A 71 -35.95 -27.14 7.29
CA VAL A 71 -36.29 -28.55 7.37
C VAL A 71 -35.84 -29.05 8.73
N GLY A 72 -36.67 -28.72 9.70
CA GLY A 72 -36.86 -29.51 10.91
C GLY A 72 -38.30 -29.97 10.91
N ASP A 73 -38.54 -31.15 10.34
CA ASP A 73 -39.66 -32.00 10.74
C ASP A 73 -39.71 -32.04 12.27
N ASP A 74 -40.83 -31.62 12.84
CA ASP A 74 -41.42 -32.28 14.01
C ASP A 74 -42.93 -31.97 14.06
N GLN A 75 -43.69 -33.05 13.80
CA GLN A 75 -45.14 -33.30 13.97
C GLN A 75 -46.07 -33.13 12.76
#